data_AF-A0A7J3IG80-F1
#
_entry.id   AF-A0A7J3IG80-F1
#
_cell.length_a   1.000
_cell.length_b   1.000
_cell.length_c   1.000
_cell.angle_alpha   90.00
_cell.angle_beta   90.00
_cell.angle_gamma   90.00
#
_symmetry.space_group_name_H-M   'P 1'
#
loop_
_entity.id
_entity.type
_entity.pdbx_description
1 polymer ?
#
loop_
_entity_poly.entity_id
_entity_poly.type
_entity_poly.pdbx_seq_one_letter_code
_entity_poly.pdbx_strand_id
1 'polypeptide(L)' 'MHINCPIVAVIGRKASGKTTVIETLVPELIKEGFSVASIKHIAHEGFSSDREGSDTWRHWRAGANPVIAFSKSEVNVIVR' A
#
# COMPACT_ATOMS: atom_id res chain seq x y z
N MET A 1 -3.20 -22.74 -4.41
CA MET A 1 -3.79 -21.76 -3.48
C MET A 1 -4.68 -20.85 -4.30
N HIS A 2 -6.01 -21.00 -4.21
CA HIS A 2 -6.93 -20.11 -4.93
C HIS A 2 -7.09 -18.83 -4.11
N ILE A 3 -6.58 -17.72 -4.65
CA ILE A 3 -6.78 -16.41 -4.06
C ILE A 3 -8.14 -15.92 -4.56
N ASN A 4 -9.12 -15.88 -3.65
CA ASN A 4 -10.48 -15.45 -3.95
C ASN A 4 -10.71 -13.95 -3.69
N CYS A 5 -9.63 -13.16 -3.69
CA CYS A 5 -9.69 -11.70 -3.58
C CYS A 5 -9.23 -11.06 -4.90
N PRO A 6 -9.93 -10.02 -5.39
CA PRO A 6 -9.47 -9.24 -6.53
C PRO A 6 -8.11 -8.58 -6.25
N ILE A 7 -7.20 -8.63 -7.23
CA ILE A 7 -5.88 -7.99 -7.13
C ILE A 7 -5.77 -6.94 -8.23
N VAL A 8 -5.39 -5.72 -7.83
CA VAL A 8 -5.10 -4.60 -8.73
C VAL A 8 -3.66 -4.16 -8.52
N ALA A 9 -2.88 -4.09 -9.62
CA ALA A 9 -1.50 -3.64 -9.57
C ALA A 9 -1.35 -2.24 -10.18
N VAL A 10 -0.76 -1.31 -9.43
CA VAL A 10 -0.43 0.05 -9.89
C VAL A 10 1.06 0.13 -10.17
N ILE A 11 1.44 0.11 -11.45
CA ILE A 11 2.84 0.02 -11.92
C ILE A 11 3.20 1.26 -12.74
N GLY A 12 4.45 1.73 -12.63
CA GLY A 12 4.91 2.94 -13.30
C GLY A 12 6.23 3.48 -12.76
N ARG A 13 6.87 4.40 -13.49
CA ARG A 13 8.16 5.01 -13.13
C ARG A 13 8.09 5.81 -11.83
N LYS A 14 9.22 6.08 -11.19
CA LYS A 14 9.28 6.96 -10.00
C LYS A 14 8.62 8.30 -10.33
N ALA A 15 7.83 8.84 -9.40
CA ALA A 15 7.07 10.08 -9.54
C ALA A 15 5.97 10.11 -10.63
N SER A 16 5.52 8.96 -11.14
CA SER A 16 4.42 8.90 -12.13
C SER A 16 2.99 8.99 -11.54
N GLY A 17 2.84 9.39 -10.27
CA GLY A 17 1.51 9.49 -9.62
C GLY A 17 0.93 8.19 -9.04
N LYS A 18 1.69 7.09 -8.96
CA LYS A 18 1.19 5.80 -8.41
C LYS A 18 0.58 5.93 -7.02
N THR A 19 1.28 6.63 -6.11
CA THR A 19 0.77 6.81 -4.74
C THR A 19 -0.53 7.60 -4.75
N THR A 20 -0.68 8.60 -5.62
CA THR A 20 -1.92 9.36 -5.79
C THR A 20 -3.09 8.49 -6.28
N VAL A 21 -2.82 7.55 -7.19
CA VAL A 21 -3.83 6.56 -7.60
C VAL A 21 -4.30 5.75 -6.40
N ILE A 22 -3.39 5.27 -5.55
CA ILE A 22 -3.75 4.51 -4.35
C ILE A 22 -4.55 5.35 -3.36
N GLU A 23 -4.13 6.59 -3.09
CA GLU A 23 -4.83 7.51 -2.18
C GLU A 23 -6.26 7.83 -2.62
N THR A 24 -6.54 7.72 -3.91
CA THR A 24 -7.90 7.92 -4.44
C THR A 24 -8.67 6.61 -4.49
N LEU A 25 -8.05 5.53 -4.98
CA LEU A 25 -8.74 4.25 -5.18
C LEU A 25 -9.14 3.58 -3.85
N VAL A 26 -8.27 3.61 -2.85
CA VAL A 26 -8.51 2.97 -1.55
C VAL A 26 -9.77 3.50 -0.86
N PRO A 27 -9.94 4.82 -0.63
CA PRO A 27 -11.14 5.32 0.04
C PRO A 27 -12.41 5.09 -0.79
N GLU A 28 -12.36 5.15 -2.12
CA GLU A 28 -13.53 4.85 -2.96
C GLU A 28 -13.93 3.37 -2.86
N LEU A 29 -12.98 2.43 -2.89
CA LEU A 29 -13.28 1.01 -2.67
C LEU A 29 -13.84 0.74 -1.27
N ILE A 30 -13.33 1.44 -0.25
CA ILE A 30 -13.86 1.31 1.11
C ILE A 30 -15.29 1.85 1.20
N LYS A 31 -15.60 2.97 0.52
CA LYS A 31 -16.97 3.50 0.43
C LYS A 31 -17.94 2.51 -0.22
N GLU A 32 -17.47 1.74 -1.19
CA GLU A 32 -18.23 0.65 -1.83
C GLU A 32 -18.31 -0.63 -0.97
N GLY A 33 -17.79 -0.61 0.26
CA GLY A 33 -17.91 -1.71 1.23
C GLY A 33 -16.78 -2.75 1.18
N PHE A 34 -15.72 -2.50 0.41
CA PHE A 34 -14.55 -3.40 0.39
C PHE A 34 -13.63 -3.16 1.59
N SER A 35 -13.08 -4.26 2.12
CA SER A 35 -11.86 -4.18 2.94
C SER A 35 -10.65 -4.19 2.02
N VAL A 36 -9.77 -3.20 2.15
CA VAL A 36 -8.65 -3.00 1.24
C VAL A 36 -7.32 -3.15 1.98
N ALA A 37 -6.53 -4.14 1.59
CA ALA A 37 -5.11 -4.23 1.96
C ALA A 37 -4.26 -3.57 0.86
N SER A 38 -3.08 -3.07 1.21
CA SER A 38 -2.11 -2.61 0.20
C SER A 38 -0.74 -3.24 0.43
N ILE A 39 -0.06 -3.56 -0.67
CA ILE A 39 1.28 -4.14 -0.66
C ILE A 39 2.19 -3.28 -1.53
N LYS A 40 3.35 -2.89 -1.00
CA LYS A 40 4.33 -2.05 -1.69
C LYS A 40 5.72 -2.66 -1.63
N HIS A 41 6.35 -2.79 -2.81
CA HIS A 41 7.78 -3.10 -2.89
C HIS A 41 8.64 -1.87 -2.62
N ILE A 42 9.62 -2.00 -1.74
CA ILE A 42 10.61 -0.97 -1.39
C ILE A 42 11.95 -1.38 -1.99
N ALA A 43 12.54 -0.48 -2.79
CA ALA A 43 13.78 -0.76 -3.51
C ALA A 43 15.05 -0.68 -2.64
N HIS A 44 14.95 -0.18 -1.41
CA HIS A 44 16.06 -0.01 -0.47
C HIS A 44 15.77 -0.77 0.84
N GLU A 45 16.83 -1.07 1.58
CA GLU A 45 16.76 -1.73 2.89
C GLU A 45 16.63 -0.71 4.03
N GLY A 46 16.26 -1.19 5.23
CA GLY A 46 16.20 -0.35 6.43
C GLY A 46 15.01 0.61 6.45
N PHE A 47 13.87 0.19 5.87
CA PHE A 47 12.66 1.01 5.76
C PHE A 47 11.69 0.81 6.94
N SER A 48 12.13 0.16 8.01
CA SER A 48 11.33 -0.27 9.17
C SER A 48 10.58 0.86 9.87
N SER A 49 11.06 2.09 9.74
CA SER A 49 10.42 3.27 10.32
C SER A 49 9.47 3.88 9.30
N ASP A 50 8.17 3.66 9.50
CA ASP A 50 7.18 4.48 8.80
C ASP A 50 7.29 5.94 9.28
N ARG A 51 7.10 6.87 8.36
CA ARG A 51 7.21 8.31 8.64
C ARG A 51 6.04 9.01 7.98
N GLU A 52 5.52 10.05 8.64
CA GLU A 52 4.50 10.91 8.06
C GLU A 52 4.92 11.40 6.66
N GLY A 53 4.00 11.29 5.71
CA GLY A 53 4.24 11.62 4.29
C GLY A 53 4.91 10.53 3.44
N SER A 54 5.38 9.43 4.03
CA SER A 54 5.84 8.26 3.26
C SER A 54 4.70 7.65 2.44
N ASP A 55 5.01 6.86 1.40
CA ASP A 55 3.94 6.18 0.66
C ASP A 55 3.15 5.18 1.54
N THR A 56 3.81 4.49 2.48
CA THR A 56 3.15 3.56 3.41
C THR A 56 2.21 4.28 4.36
N TRP A 57 2.65 5.42 4.89
CA TRP A 57 1.81 6.29 5.70
C TRP A 57 0.61 6.83 4.90
N ARG A 58 0.84 7.24 3.64
CA ARG A 58 -0.23 7.71 2.74
C ARG A 58 -1.26 6.64 2.45
N HIS A 59 -0.83 5.39 2.20
CA HIS A 59 -1.74 4.25 2.03
C HIS A 59 -2.56 3.97 3.30
N TRP A 60 -1.92 3.97 4.47
CA TRP A 60 -2.57 3.74 5.76
C TRP A 60 -3.60 4.84 6.07
N ARG A 61 -3.23 6.10 5.83
CA ARG A 61 -4.11 7.27 5.96
C ARG A 61 -5.30 7.20 5.01
N ALA A 62 -5.10 6.72 3.78
CA ALA A 62 -6.17 6.54 2.80
C ALA A 62 -7.22 5.49 3.19
N GLY A 63 -6.91 4.63 4.17
CA GLY A 63 -7.85 3.61 4.67
C GLY A 63 -7.36 2.18 4.56
N ALA A 64 -6.25 1.93 3.88
CA ALA A 64 -5.78 0.57 3.66
C ALA A 64 -5.36 -0.08 4.99
N ASN A 65 -5.80 -1.32 5.20
CA ASN A 65 -5.49 -2.09 6.39
C ASN A 65 -5.55 -3.61 6.07
N PRO A 66 -4.43 -4.37 6.20
CA PRO A 66 -3.09 -3.90 6.53
C PRO A 66 -2.38 -3.18 5.36
N VAL A 67 -1.37 -2.38 5.69
CA VAL A 67 -0.36 -1.89 4.74
C VAL A 67 0.92 -2.70 4.91
N ILE A 68 1.35 -3.36 3.85
CA ILE A 68 2.55 -4.20 3.84
C ILE A 68 3.59 -3.53 2.95
N ALA A 69 4.76 -3.23 3.53
CA ALA A 69 5.94 -2.84 2.78
C ALA A 69 6.97 -3.97 2.83
N PHE A 70 7.53 -4.34 1.69
CA PHE A 70 8.50 -5.42 1.60
C PHE A 70 9.68 -5.08 0.70
N SER A 71 10.86 -5.56 1.06
CA SER A 71 12.05 -5.61 0.22
C SER A 71 12.55 -7.05 0.15
N LYS A 72 13.80 -7.26 -0.28
CA LYS A 72 14.43 -8.59 -0.31
C LYS A 72 14.69 -9.16 1.10
N SER A 73 14.98 -8.32 2.07
CA SER A 73 15.50 -8.70 3.39
C SER A 73 14.59 -8.30 4.54
N GLU A 74 13.53 -7.54 4.27
CA GLU A 74 12.70 -6.93 5.29
C GLU A 74 11.23 -6.88 4.87
N VAL A 75 10.33 -7.12 5.84
CA VAL A 75 8.88 -6.92 5.70
C VAL A 75 8.40 -6.11 6.90
N ASN A 76 7.67 -5.04 6.63
CA ASN A 76 6.99 -4.23 7.63
C ASN A 76 5.48 -4.30 7.40
N VAL A 77 4.73 -4.56 8.48
CA VAL A 77 3.27 -4.66 8.44
C VAL A 77 2.69 -3.62 9.39
N ILE A 78 1.91 -2.69 8.82
CA ILE A 78 1.24 -1.62 9.55
C ILE A 78 -0.25 -1.97 9.59
N VAL A 79 -0.80 -2.03 10.81
CA VAL A 79 -2.23 -2.29 11.08
C VAL A 79 -2.86 -1.07 11.75
N ARG A 80 -4.18 -0.91 11.59
CA ARG A 80 -4.97 0.05 12.37
C ARG A 80 -5.24 -0.42 13.78
#